data_AF-B5RN89-F1
#
_entry.id   AF-B5RN89-F1
#
_cell.length_a   1.000
_cell.length_b   1.000
_cell.length_c   1.000
_cell.angle_alpha   90.00
_cell.angle_beta   90.00
_cell.angle_gamma   90.00
#
_symmetry.space_group_name_H-M   'P 1'
#
loop_
_entity.id
_entity.type
_entity.pdbx_description
1 polymer ?
#
loop_
_entity_poly.entity_id
_entity_poly.type
_entity_poly.pdbx_seq_one_letter_code
_entity_poly.pdbx_strand_id
1 'polypeptide(L)'
;MRYVQTICIISVVVLIIPISCKLNNNKLKAESETKLAKENAKLVADSIVGQVSKLTGLATTEIKALSKEELAKIANEAKATSEISRKNIDDFHKIKGKAKLEVSDIPNFIKVIRESAEKISIAFRTLLSAGYNGPVANAVNSNINSGVKIISLLEQLLNITTKEIYNNKELEIRDAIEEFNRSYPGLRIYVIESRDKDPMKTYINVMMKNVSRYFFNGVHEELLENLDKAPNKLKEALTSLKDAANSISTAAGIIELCFSEQN
;
A
#
# COMPACT_ATOMS: atom_id res chain seq x y z
N MET A 1 65.39 19.44 42.45
CA MET A 1 64.42 18.38 42.11
C MET A 1 63.13 18.97 41.54
N ARG A 2 63.17 19.54 40.33
CA ARG A 2 62.02 20.20 39.67
C ARG A 2 61.75 19.67 38.25
N TYR A 3 62.27 18.47 37.94
CA TYR A 3 62.20 17.87 36.59
C TYR A 3 61.34 16.61 36.50
N VAL A 4 60.88 16.07 37.64
CA VAL A 4 60.15 14.78 37.68
C VAL A 4 58.62 14.98 37.75
N GLN A 5 58.12 16.18 38.09
CA GLN A 5 56.68 16.46 38.15
C GLN A 5 56.06 16.94 36.83
N THR A 6 56.85 17.42 35.86
CA THR A 6 56.34 17.94 34.58
C THR A 6 56.05 16.84 33.55
N ILE A 7 56.67 15.67 33.70
CA ILE A 7 56.58 14.58 32.70
C ILE A 7 55.30 13.75 32.87
N CYS A 8 54.71 13.68 34.08
CA CYS A 8 53.48 12.91 34.30
C CYS A 8 52.19 13.60 33.82
N ILE A 9 52.18 14.92 33.61
CA ILE A 9 50.97 15.64 33.17
C ILE A 9 50.82 15.60 31.64
N ILE A 10 51.92 15.52 30.88
CA ILE A 10 51.88 15.49 29.40
C ILE A 10 51.37 14.13 28.88
N SER A 11 51.61 13.03 29.61
CA SER A 11 51.22 11.69 29.16
C SER A 11 49.71 11.39 29.30
N VAL A 12 48.97 12.11 30.16
CA VAL A 12 47.52 11.90 30.33
C VAL A 12 46.71 12.75 29.35
N VAL A 13 47.22 13.92 28.94
CA VAL A 13 46.55 14.80 27.97
C VAL A 13 46.53 14.21 26.55
N VAL A 14 47.55 13.45 26.15
CA VAL A 14 47.64 12.85 24.79
C VAL A 14 46.69 11.66 24.59
N LEU A 15 46.24 10.99 25.66
CA LEU A 15 45.32 9.86 25.58
C LEU A 15 43.83 10.27 25.59
N ILE A 16 43.50 11.46 26.08
CA ILE A 16 42.11 11.96 26.13
C ILE A 16 41.68 12.55 24.77
N ILE A 17 42.61 13.16 24.02
CA ILE A 17 42.35 13.80 22.72
C ILE A 17 41.83 12.82 21.64
N PRO A 18 42.41 11.63 21.41
CA PRO A 18 41.91 10.71 20.38
C PRO A 18 40.55 10.07 20.74
N ILE A 19 40.25 9.90 22.03
CA ILE A 19 38.96 9.36 22.47
C ILE A 19 37.86 10.41 22.28
N SER A 20 38.11 11.67 22.63
CA SER A 20 37.18 12.78 22.38
C SER A 20 36.96 13.04 20.88
N CYS A 21 38.00 12.96 20.05
CA CYS A 21 37.85 13.09 18.59
C CYS A 21 37.03 11.94 17.97
N LYS A 22 37.23 10.70 18.42
CA LYS A 22 36.48 9.53 17.92
C LYS A 22 35.00 9.57 18.37
N LEU A 23 34.73 10.02 19.60
CA LEU A 23 33.36 10.24 20.09
C LEU A 23 32.67 11.40 19.34
N ASN A 24 33.39 12.49 19.08
CA ASN A 24 32.86 13.68 18.40
C ASN A 24 32.59 13.42 16.91
N ASN A 25 33.44 12.64 16.23
CA ASN A 25 33.18 12.19 14.85
C ASN A 25 31.97 11.26 14.76
N ASN A 26 31.79 10.36 15.72
CA ASN A 26 30.60 9.49 15.74
C ASN A 26 29.32 10.29 16.02
N LYS A 27 29.39 11.30 16.90
CA LYS A 27 28.27 12.22 17.17
C LYS A 27 27.92 13.07 15.94
N LEU A 28 28.93 13.66 15.27
CA LEU A 28 28.75 14.40 14.02
C LEU A 28 28.18 13.53 12.90
N LYS A 29 28.61 12.27 12.80
CA LYS A 29 28.06 11.31 11.84
C LYS A 29 26.60 10.99 12.12
N ALA A 30 26.25 10.69 13.38
CA ALA A 30 24.87 10.45 13.79
C ALA A 30 23.97 11.69 13.59
N GLU A 31 24.47 12.90 13.86
CA GLU A 31 23.78 14.17 13.59
C GLU A 31 23.59 14.40 12.08
N SER A 32 24.56 14.05 11.25
CA SER A 32 24.46 14.14 9.79
C SER A 32 23.45 13.13 9.23
N GLU A 33 23.45 11.89 9.72
CA GLU A 33 22.53 10.83 9.31
C GLU A 33 21.10 11.13 9.74
N THR A 34 20.89 11.66 10.95
CA THR A 34 19.58 12.12 11.41
C THR A 34 19.06 13.33 10.65
N LYS A 35 19.94 14.28 10.28
CA LYS A 35 19.58 15.40 9.41
C LYS A 35 19.17 14.93 8.01
N LEU A 36 19.93 14.00 7.43
CA LEU A 36 19.61 13.39 6.13
C LEU A 36 18.27 12.62 6.19
N ALA A 37 18.04 11.84 7.24
CA ALA A 37 16.78 11.14 7.45
C ALA A 37 15.59 12.11 7.57
N LYS A 38 15.78 13.24 8.25
CA LYS A 38 14.77 14.29 8.40
C LYS A 38 14.48 15.00 7.07
N GLU A 39 15.50 15.31 6.29
CA GLU A 39 15.35 15.89 4.95
C GLU A 39 14.62 14.92 4.00
N ASN A 40 15.01 13.63 4.01
CA ASN A 40 14.33 12.60 3.22
C ASN A 40 12.87 12.40 3.65
N ALA A 41 12.58 12.36 4.95
CA ALA A 41 11.21 12.26 5.45
C ALA A 41 10.36 13.48 5.03
N LYS A 42 10.96 14.67 5.03
CA LYS A 42 10.30 15.89 4.54
C LYS A 42 10.01 15.81 3.04
N LEU A 43 10.96 15.37 2.22
CA LEU A 43 10.77 15.19 0.78
C LEU A 43 9.66 14.18 0.47
N VAL A 44 9.60 13.07 1.23
CA VAL A 44 8.53 12.08 1.10
C VAL A 44 7.17 12.68 1.48
N ALA A 45 7.10 13.40 2.60
CA ALA A 45 5.87 14.07 3.02
C ALA A 45 5.39 15.09 1.99
N ASP A 46 6.28 15.94 1.46
CA ASP A 46 5.95 16.92 0.44
C ASP A 46 5.49 16.26 -0.88
N SER A 47 6.10 15.12 -1.25
CA SER A 47 5.67 14.31 -2.40
C SER A 47 4.28 13.72 -2.21
N ILE A 48 3.97 13.17 -1.04
CA ILE A 48 2.64 12.61 -0.73
C ILE A 48 1.59 13.72 -0.77
N VAL A 49 1.85 14.86 -0.13
CA VAL A 49 0.93 16.00 -0.11
C VAL A 49 0.67 16.52 -1.53
N GLY A 50 1.71 16.62 -2.36
CA GLY A 50 1.56 17.02 -3.77
C GLY A 50 0.74 16.03 -4.61
N GLN A 51 0.90 14.72 -4.37
CA GLN A 51 0.08 13.70 -5.04
C GLN A 51 -1.38 13.75 -4.60
N VAL A 52 -1.64 13.91 -3.30
CA VAL A 52 -3.02 14.05 -2.78
C VAL A 52 -3.67 15.30 -3.34
N SER A 53 -2.96 16.44 -3.34
CA SER A 53 -3.45 17.71 -3.89
C SER A 53 -3.91 17.58 -5.34
N LYS A 54 -3.13 16.89 -6.19
CA LYS A 54 -3.52 16.62 -7.59
C LYS A 54 -4.79 15.77 -7.72
N LEU A 55 -5.01 14.85 -6.78
CA LEU A 55 -6.14 13.92 -6.83
C LEU A 55 -7.41 14.51 -6.21
N THR A 56 -7.29 15.32 -5.17
CA THR A 56 -8.43 15.87 -4.43
C THR A 56 -8.80 17.29 -4.86
N GLY A 57 -7.90 17.99 -5.57
CA GLY A 57 -8.03 19.40 -5.89
C GLY A 57 -7.77 20.34 -4.70
N LEU A 58 -7.44 19.81 -3.52
CA LEU A 58 -7.14 20.60 -2.33
C LEU A 58 -5.71 21.12 -2.37
N ALA A 59 -5.49 22.35 -1.91
CA ALA A 59 -4.15 22.89 -1.74
C ALA A 59 -3.39 22.14 -0.63
N THR A 60 -2.05 22.14 -0.72
CA THR A 60 -1.18 21.44 0.23
C THR A 60 -1.36 21.91 1.67
N THR A 61 -1.65 23.20 1.86
CA THR A 61 -1.96 23.83 3.15
C THR A 61 -3.34 23.43 3.67
N GLU A 62 -4.32 23.27 2.79
CA GLU A 62 -5.68 22.86 3.14
C GLU A 62 -5.69 21.42 3.65
N ILE A 63 -4.97 20.51 2.98
CA ILE A 63 -4.87 19.10 3.39
C ILE A 63 -4.29 18.98 4.81
N LYS A 64 -3.25 19.76 5.14
CA LYS A 64 -2.62 19.76 6.47
C LYS A 64 -3.55 20.34 7.55
N ALA A 65 -4.47 21.22 7.17
CA ALA A 65 -5.39 21.90 8.07
C ALA A 65 -6.72 21.16 8.29
N LEU A 66 -6.99 20.06 7.56
CA LEU A 66 -8.23 19.31 7.68
C LEU A 66 -8.57 18.94 9.14
N SER A 67 -9.82 19.18 9.51
CA SER A 67 -10.42 18.84 10.80
C SER A 67 -10.56 17.32 10.99
N LYS A 68 -10.90 16.89 12.20
CA LYS A 68 -11.21 15.48 12.48
C LYS A 68 -12.37 15.00 11.61
N GLU A 69 -13.40 15.81 11.51
CA GLU A 69 -14.66 15.54 10.83
C GLU A 69 -14.44 15.39 9.32
N GLU A 70 -13.62 16.26 8.72
CA GLU A 70 -13.27 16.17 7.29
C GLU A 70 -12.44 14.92 6.97
N LEU A 71 -11.47 14.58 7.82
CA LEU A 71 -10.68 13.35 7.65
C LEU A 71 -11.55 12.09 7.80
N ALA A 72 -12.46 12.09 8.77
CA ALA A 72 -13.42 11.01 8.95
C ALA A 72 -14.36 10.88 7.76
N LYS A 73 -14.86 11.99 7.21
CA LYS A 73 -15.73 12.00 6.02
C LYS A 73 -15.04 11.35 4.81
N ILE A 74 -13.80 11.74 4.51
CA ILE A 74 -13.03 11.17 3.39
C ILE A 74 -12.84 9.65 3.56
N ALA A 75 -12.50 9.21 4.77
CA ALA A 75 -12.34 7.79 5.06
C ALA A 75 -13.67 7.02 5.00
N ASN A 76 -14.77 7.64 5.43
CA ASN A 76 -16.12 7.06 5.36
C ASN A 76 -16.62 6.92 3.92
N GLU A 77 -16.29 7.86 3.03
CA GLU A 77 -16.60 7.73 1.60
C GLU A 77 -15.84 6.56 0.94
N ALA A 78 -14.57 6.35 1.32
CA ALA A 78 -13.79 5.19 0.88
C ALA A 78 -14.39 3.87 1.44
N LYS A 79 -14.81 3.86 2.71
CA LYS A 79 -15.52 2.73 3.33
C LYS A 79 -16.82 2.41 2.61
N ALA A 80 -17.70 3.39 2.41
CA ALA A 80 -18.98 3.21 1.74
C ALA A 80 -18.79 2.65 0.32
N THR A 81 -17.82 3.17 -0.43
CA THR A 81 -17.49 2.64 -1.77
C THR A 81 -17.05 1.17 -1.69
N SER A 82 -16.22 0.82 -0.70
CA SER A 82 -15.75 -0.55 -0.50
C SER A 82 -16.88 -1.49 -0.11
N GLU A 83 -17.79 -1.06 0.76
CA GLU A 83 -18.96 -1.83 1.17
C GLU A 83 -19.92 -2.08 0.00
N ILE A 84 -20.13 -1.09 -0.87
CA ILE A 84 -20.90 -1.25 -2.11
C ILE A 84 -20.23 -2.27 -3.03
N SER A 85 -18.91 -2.17 -3.22
CA SER A 85 -18.17 -3.12 -4.06
C SER A 85 -18.33 -4.56 -3.58
N ARG A 86 -18.17 -4.79 -2.26
CA ARG A 86 -18.37 -6.08 -1.61
C ARG A 86 -19.81 -6.56 -1.77
N LYS A 87 -20.78 -5.69 -1.49
CA LYS A 87 -22.21 -6.03 -1.56
C LYS A 87 -22.60 -6.45 -2.98
N ASN A 88 -22.14 -5.75 -4.01
CA ASN A 88 -22.44 -6.11 -5.40
C ASN A 88 -21.97 -7.54 -5.75
N ILE A 89 -20.79 -7.92 -5.28
CA ILE A 89 -20.22 -9.26 -5.50
C ILE A 89 -20.98 -10.32 -4.69
N ASP A 90 -21.28 -10.02 -3.43
CA ASP A 90 -22.03 -10.91 -2.53
C ASP A 90 -23.47 -11.13 -3.03
N ASP A 91 -24.16 -10.08 -3.44
CA ASP A 91 -25.51 -10.13 -4.02
C ASP A 91 -25.50 -10.91 -5.34
N PHE A 92 -24.51 -10.68 -6.22
CA PHE A 92 -24.37 -11.49 -7.44
C PHE A 92 -24.20 -12.97 -7.12
N HIS A 93 -23.31 -13.29 -6.19
CA HIS A 93 -23.02 -14.68 -5.77
C HIS A 93 -24.27 -15.37 -5.20
N LYS A 94 -25.08 -14.66 -4.42
CA LYS A 94 -26.34 -15.16 -3.84
C LYS A 94 -27.45 -15.31 -4.88
N ILE A 95 -27.67 -14.30 -5.73
CA ILE A 95 -28.76 -14.26 -6.72
C ILE A 95 -28.55 -15.30 -7.82
N LYS A 96 -27.32 -15.44 -8.31
CA LYS A 96 -26.99 -16.42 -9.37
C LYS A 96 -26.79 -17.84 -8.83
N GLY A 97 -26.91 -18.04 -7.52
CA GLY A 97 -26.95 -19.35 -6.87
C GLY A 97 -25.78 -20.26 -7.23
N LYS A 98 -24.58 -19.98 -6.71
CA LYS A 98 -23.34 -20.76 -7.01
C LYS A 98 -23.07 -21.03 -8.50
N ALA A 99 -23.79 -20.44 -9.44
CA ALA A 99 -23.39 -20.45 -10.85
C ALA A 99 -21.99 -19.83 -10.89
N LYS A 100 -21.04 -20.60 -11.43
CA LYS A 100 -19.63 -20.22 -11.47
C LYS A 100 -19.54 -18.82 -12.06
N LEU A 101 -18.87 -17.90 -11.35
CA LEU A 101 -18.46 -16.65 -11.97
C LEU A 101 -17.62 -17.02 -13.20
N GLU A 102 -18.05 -16.60 -14.37
CA GLU A 102 -17.24 -16.77 -15.57
C GLU A 102 -16.30 -15.58 -15.71
N VAL A 103 -15.20 -15.76 -16.44
CA VAL A 103 -14.20 -14.70 -16.65
C VAL A 103 -14.83 -13.43 -17.23
N SER A 104 -15.88 -13.56 -18.04
CA SER A 104 -16.62 -12.44 -18.63
C SER A 104 -17.38 -11.57 -17.62
N ASP A 105 -17.72 -12.08 -16.43
CA ASP A 105 -18.46 -11.34 -15.41
C ASP A 105 -17.53 -10.47 -14.54
N ILE A 106 -16.24 -10.80 -14.53
CA ILE A 106 -15.22 -10.23 -13.62
C ILE A 106 -14.80 -8.79 -13.91
N PRO A 107 -14.69 -8.30 -15.16
CA PRO A 107 -14.16 -6.96 -15.44
C PRO A 107 -14.86 -5.84 -14.66
N ASN A 108 -16.19 -5.89 -14.56
CA ASN A 108 -16.97 -4.88 -13.83
C ASN A 108 -16.68 -4.93 -12.32
N PHE A 109 -16.54 -6.12 -11.74
CA PHE A 109 -16.20 -6.26 -10.32
C PHE A 109 -14.79 -5.75 -10.02
N ILE A 110 -13.82 -6.09 -10.87
CA ILE A 110 -12.43 -5.64 -10.71
C ILE A 110 -12.32 -4.12 -10.84
N LYS A 111 -13.05 -3.52 -11.79
CA LYS A 111 -13.11 -2.05 -11.93
C LYS A 111 -13.60 -1.39 -10.64
N VAL A 112 -14.71 -1.86 -10.08
CA VAL A 112 -15.27 -1.28 -8.84
C VAL A 112 -14.34 -1.51 -7.64
N ILE A 113 -13.71 -2.68 -7.54
CA ILE A 113 -12.69 -2.96 -6.50
C ILE A 113 -11.50 -2.01 -6.65
N ARG A 114 -11.00 -1.78 -7.88
CA ARG A 114 -9.89 -0.85 -8.15
C ARG A 114 -10.24 0.57 -7.71
N GLU A 115 -11.38 1.09 -8.16
CA GLU A 115 -11.84 2.44 -7.81
C GLU A 115 -11.96 2.58 -6.28
N SER A 116 -12.40 1.53 -5.60
CA SER A 116 -12.45 1.50 -4.14
C SER A 116 -11.06 1.52 -3.50
N ALA A 117 -10.14 0.70 -3.99
CA ALA A 117 -8.75 0.65 -3.53
C ALA A 117 -8.04 2.00 -3.72
N GLU A 118 -8.29 2.69 -4.82
CA GLU A 118 -7.79 4.04 -5.09
C GLU A 118 -8.33 5.06 -4.11
N LYS A 119 -9.63 5.01 -3.77
CA LYS A 119 -10.19 5.88 -2.74
C LYS A 119 -9.57 5.62 -1.37
N ILE A 120 -9.32 4.36 -1.00
CA ILE A 120 -8.57 4.03 0.23
C ILE A 120 -7.16 4.63 0.18
N SER A 121 -6.46 4.49 -0.95
CA SER A 121 -5.12 5.08 -1.16
C SER A 121 -5.14 6.60 -0.97
N ILE A 122 -6.08 7.30 -1.60
CA ILE A 122 -6.25 8.75 -1.47
C ILE A 122 -6.52 9.12 -0.02
N ALA A 123 -7.52 8.48 0.60
CA ALA A 123 -7.90 8.77 1.98
C ALA A 123 -6.74 8.53 2.95
N PHE A 124 -6.02 7.42 2.82
CA PHE A 124 -4.88 7.13 3.69
C PHE A 124 -3.73 8.13 3.50
N ARG A 125 -3.41 8.50 2.25
CA ARG A 125 -2.39 9.53 1.97
C ARG A 125 -2.79 10.92 2.46
N THR A 126 -4.09 11.23 2.48
CA THR A 126 -4.61 12.42 3.14
C THR A 126 -4.34 12.39 4.64
N LEU A 127 -4.52 11.23 5.31
CA LEU A 127 -4.15 11.09 6.73
C LEU A 127 -2.64 11.25 6.95
N LEU A 128 -1.79 10.67 6.11
CA LEU A 128 -0.33 10.88 6.16
C LEU A 128 0.01 12.37 6.06
N SER A 129 -0.62 13.07 5.10
CA SER A 129 -0.46 14.50 4.87
C SER A 129 -0.96 15.35 6.05
N ALA A 130 -2.02 14.90 6.73
CA ALA A 130 -2.57 15.52 7.93
C ALA A 130 -1.78 15.17 9.20
N GLY A 131 -0.64 14.47 9.08
CA GLY A 131 0.29 14.21 10.18
C GLY A 131 0.21 12.80 10.77
N TYR A 132 -0.44 11.84 10.12
CA TYR A 132 -0.35 10.45 10.53
C TYR A 132 1.06 9.90 10.26
N ASN A 133 1.79 9.61 11.34
CA ASN A 133 3.13 9.02 11.31
C ASN A 133 3.24 7.82 12.27
N GLY A 134 2.13 7.08 12.43
CA GLY A 134 2.08 5.90 13.30
C GLY A 134 3.08 4.81 12.89
N PRO A 135 3.35 3.84 13.78
CA PRO A 135 4.39 2.83 13.58
C PRO A 135 4.20 2.00 12.31
N VAL A 136 2.96 1.81 11.88
CA VAL A 136 2.57 1.01 10.70
C VAL A 136 2.32 1.85 9.45
N ALA A 137 2.46 3.19 9.52
CA ALA A 137 2.04 4.08 8.45
C ALA A 137 2.68 3.76 7.09
N ASN A 138 3.99 3.45 7.09
CA ASN A 138 4.72 3.09 5.88
C ASN A 138 4.31 1.70 5.34
N ALA A 139 4.13 0.72 6.24
CA ALA A 139 3.71 -0.62 5.87
C ALA A 139 2.31 -0.59 5.24
N VAL A 140 1.35 0.06 5.89
CA VAL A 140 -0.02 0.24 5.38
C VAL A 140 -0.02 0.95 4.03
N ASN A 141 0.72 2.07 3.88
CA ASN A 141 0.82 2.76 2.59
C ASN A 141 1.38 1.83 1.49
N SER A 142 2.44 1.07 1.81
CA SER A 142 3.06 0.13 0.88
C SER A 142 2.11 -0.99 0.45
N ASN A 143 1.36 -1.55 1.40
CA ASN A 143 0.39 -2.61 1.14
C ASN A 143 -0.79 -2.10 0.30
N ILE A 144 -1.33 -0.92 0.60
CA ILE A 144 -2.37 -0.29 -0.25
C ILE A 144 -1.84 -0.09 -1.67
N ASN A 145 -0.64 0.49 -1.82
CA ASN A 145 -0.03 0.72 -3.14
C ASN A 145 0.19 -0.58 -3.91
N SER A 146 0.62 -1.64 -3.23
CA SER A 146 0.85 -2.96 -3.83
C SER A 146 -0.45 -3.61 -4.28
N GLY A 147 -1.48 -3.56 -3.43
CA GLY A 147 -2.83 -4.03 -3.75
C GLY A 147 -3.42 -3.32 -4.96
N VAL A 148 -3.37 -1.97 -5.00
CA VAL A 148 -3.84 -1.18 -6.15
C VAL A 148 -3.14 -1.60 -7.44
N LYS A 149 -1.80 -1.73 -7.44
CA LYS A 149 -1.02 -2.13 -8.63
C LYS A 149 -1.42 -3.51 -9.16
N ILE A 150 -1.61 -4.49 -8.27
CA ILE A 150 -2.04 -5.83 -8.66
C ILE A 150 -3.46 -5.81 -9.27
N ILE A 151 -4.39 -5.06 -8.67
CA ILE A 151 -5.75 -4.92 -9.21
C ILE A 151 -5.71 -4.26 -10.60
N SER A 152 -4.91 -3.20 -10.78
CA SER A 152 -4.73 -2.53 -12.07
C SER A 152 -4.18 -3.46 -13.14
N LEU A 153 -3.19 -4.30 -12.81
CA LEU A 153 -2.69 -5.31 -13.74
C LEU A 153 -3.81 -6.29 -14.10
N LEU A 154 -4.58 -6.79 -13.12
CA LEU A 154 -5.67 -7.72 -13.39
C LEU A 154 -6.74 -7.11 -14.32
N GLU A 155 -7.11 -5.85 -14.10
CA GLU A 155 -8.03 -5.12 -14.97
C GLU A 155 -7.48 -5.04 -16.41
N GLN A 156 -6.19 -4.73 -16.57
CA GLN A 156 -5.53 -4.71 -17.88
C GLN A 156 -5.58 -6.09 -18.57
N LEU A 157 -5.28 -7.17 -17.85
CA LEU A 157 -5.32 -8.52 -18.40
C LEU A 157 -6.74 -8.93 -18.81
N LEU A 158 -7.74 -8.59 -18.00
CA LEU A 158 -9.14 -8.85 -18.29
C LEU A 158 -9.61 -8.06 -19.51
N ASN A 159 -9.23 -6.79 -19.63
CA ASN A 159 -9.53 -5.96 -20.79
C ASN A 159 -8.94 -6.57 -22.07
N ILE A 160 -7.70 -7.08 -22.04
CA ILE A 160 -7.12 -7.80 -23.18
C ILE A 160 -7.93 -9.06 -23.50
N THR A 161 -8.30 -9.82 -22.47
CA THR A 161 -9.04 -11.08 -22.61
C THR A 161 -10.41 -10.88 -23.25
N THR A 162 -11.13 -9.82 -22.88
CA THR A 162 -12.50 -9.56 -23.33
C THR A 162 -12.61 -8.75 -24.63
N LYS A 163 -11.49 -8.30 -25.23
CA LYS A 163 -11.49 -7.68 -26.56
C LYS A 163 -12.17 -8.59 -27.60
N GLU A 164 -12.94 -8.02 -28.52
CA GLU A 164 -13.63 -8.80 -29.57
C GLU A 164 -12.65 -9.41 -30.60
N ILE A 165 -11.53 -8.74 -30.86
CA ILE A 165 -10.52 -9.17 -31.84
C ILE A 165 -9.54 -10.14 -31.17
N TYR A 166 -9.43 -11.36 -31.69
CA TYR A 166 -8.67 -12.44 -31.06
C TYR A 166 -7.16 -12.43 -31.35
N ASN A 167 -6.71 -11.72 -32.38
CA ASN A 167 -5.33 -11.82 -32.82
C ASN A 167 -4.36 -11.37 -31.71
N ASN A 168 -3.58 -12.33 -31.19
CA ASN A 168 -2.42 -12.13 -30.32
C ASN A 168 -2.65 -11.80 -28.82
N LYS A 169 -3.83 -12.09 -28.26
CA LYS A 169 -4.14 -11.83 -26.84
C LYS A 169 -3.14 -12.47 -25.85
N GLU A 170 -2.66 -13.67 -26.14
CA GLU A 170 -1.70 -14.37 -25.28
C GLU A 170 -0.37 -13.60 -25.16
N LEU A 171 0.15 -13.08 -26.28
CA LEU A 171 1.36 -12.27 -26.27
C LEU A 171 1.11 -10.94 -25.53
N GLU A 172 -0.02 -10.28 -25.78
CA GLU A 172 -0.36 -9.04 -25.06
C GLU A 172 -0.42 -9.24 -23.53
N ILE A 173 -0.99 -10.36 -23.06
CA ILE A 173 -1.01 -10.71 -21.64
C ILE A 173 0.41 -10.93 -21.11
N ARG A 174 1.24 -11.67 -21.85
CA ARG A 174 2.63 -11.94 -21.48
C ARG A 174 3.43 -10.63 -21.37
N ASP A 175 3.33 -9.78 -22.37
CA ASP A 175 4.03 -8.49 -22.42
C ASP A 175 3.60 -7.58 -21.26
N ALA A 176 2.29 -7.50 -20.96
CA ALA A 176 1.78 -6.73 -19.83
C ALA A 176 2.34 -7.22 -18.48
N ILE A 177 2.42 -8.54 -18.27
CA ILE A 177 3.02 -9.12 -17.07
C ILE A 177 4.52 -8.84 -17.00
N GLU A 178 5.24 -8.95 -18.12
CA GLU A 178 6.67 -8.67 -18.17
C GLU A 178 6.97 -7.19 -17.87
N GLU A 179 6.23 -6.27 -18.47
CA GLU A 179 6.35 -4.84 -18.21
C GLU A 179 6.08 -4.52 -16.73
N PHE A 180 5.02 -5.11 -16.17
CA PHE A 180 4.70 -4.97 -14.75
C PHE A 180 5.85 -5.48 -13.87
N ASN A 181 6.40 -6.65 -14.17
CA ASN A 181 7.49 -7.25 -13.40
C ASN A 181 8.78 -6.43 -13.47
N ARG A 182 9.08 -5.81 -14.62
CA ARG A 182 10.22 -4.89 -14.77
C ARG A 182 10.01 -3.62 -13.94
N SER A 183 8.78 -3.10 -13.91
CA SER A 183 8.43 -1.89 -13.16
C SER A 183 8.33 -2.13 -11.65
N TYR A 184 7.90 -3.31 -11.24
CA TYR A 184 7.60 -3.67 -9.85
C TYR A 184 8.16 -5.06 -9.48
N PRO A 185 9.50 -5.22 -9.41
CA PRO A 185 10.13 -6.53 -9.21
C PRO A 185 9.72 -7.22 -7.90
N GLY A 186 9.36 -6.45 -6.85
CA GLY A 186 8.87 -6.98 -5.58
C GLY A 186 7.43 -7.51 -5.62
N LEU A 187 6.69 -7.29 -6.71
CA LEU A 187 5.29 -7.71 -6.87
C LEU A 187 5.13 -8.78 -7.96
N ARG A 188 6.21 -9.50 -8.27
CA ARG A 188 6.32 -10.34 -9.47
C ARG A 188 5.16 -11.30 -9.66
N ILE A 189 4.59 -11.29 -10.86
CA ILE A 189 3.60 -12.26 -11.32
C ILE A 189 4.27 -13.20 -12.33
N TYR A 190 4.13 -14.51 -12.12
CA TYR A 190 4.68 -15.50 -13.04
C TYR A 190 3.75 -15.67 -14.23
N VAL A 191 4.32 -15.67 -15.44
CA VAL A 191 3.60 -16.03 -16.66
C VAL A 191 3.25 -17.51 -16.58
N ILE A 192 1.98 -17.82 -16.80
CA ILE A 192 1.45 -19.17 -16.75
C ILE A 192 1.38 -19.72 -18.17
N GLU A 193 2.27 -20.66 -18.47
CA GLU A 193 2.29 -21.40 -19.73
C GLU A 193 1.52 -22.71 -19.53
N SER A 194 0.22 -22.73 -19.84
CA SER A 194 -0.59 -23.95 -19.73
C SER A 194 -1.29 -24.26 -21.04
N ARG A 195 -1.19 -25.51 -21.51
CA ARG A 195 -1.95 -26.02 -22.66
C ARG A 195 -3.34 -26.54 -22.29
N ASP A 196 -3.58 -26.84 -21.01
CA ASP A 196 -4.76 -27.58 -20.54
C ASP A 196 -5.61 -26.82 -19.50
N LYS A 197 -5.23 -25.59 -19.11
CA LYS A 197 -5.97 -24.74 -18.16
C LYS A 197 -6.18 -23.35 -18.74
N ASP A 198 -7.36 -22.77 -18.51
CA ASP A 198 -7.66 -21.36 -18.80
C ASP A 198 -6.73 -20.46 -17.96
N PRO A 199 -5.67 -19.85 -18.55
CA PRO A 199 -4.67 -19.11 -17.79
C PRO A 199 -5.27 -17.92 -17.06
N MET A 200 -6.36 -17.35 -17.59
CA MET A 200 -7.00 -16.18 -16.99
C MET A 200 -7.66 -16.51 -15.66
N LYS A 201 -8.28 -17.69 -15.53
CA LYS A 201 -8.82 -18.16 -14.24
C LYS A 201 -7.72 -18.24 -13.19
N THR A 202 -6.54 -18.74 -13.56
CA THR A 202 -5.40 -18.81 -12.64
C THR A 202 -4.84 -17.43 -12.29
N TYR A 203 -4.73 -16.50 -13.26
CA TYR A 203 -4.33 -15.12 -12.98
C TYR A 203 -5.31 -14.43 -12.04
N ILE A 204 -6.62 -14.55 -12.27
CA ILE A 204 -7.65 -14.01 -11.36
C ILE A 204 -7.45 -14.58 -9.95
N ASN A 205 -7.33 -15.90 -9.82
CA ASN A 205 -7.14 -16.54 -8.51
C ASN A 205 -5.89 -16.02 -7.78
N VAL A 206 -4.72 -16.05 -8.42
CA VAL A 206 -3.45 -15.64 -7.81
C VAL A 206 -3.46 -14.15 -7.45
N MET A 207 -3.93 -13.30 -8.37
CA MET A 207 -3.96 -11.86 -8.15
C MET A 207 -4.95 -11.49 -7.05
N MET A 208 -6.16 -12.04 -7.05
CA MET A 208 -7.16 -11.74 -6.01
C MET A 208 -6.74 -12.26 -4.63
N LYS A 209 -6.07 -13.41 -4.56
CA LYS A 209 -5.42 -13.88 -3.33
C LYS A 209 -4.39 -12.89 -2.79
N ASN A 210 -3.56 -12.33 -3.67
CA ASN A 210 -2.58 -11.31 -3.27
C ASN A 210 -3.28 -10.02 -2.81
N VAL A 211 -4.32 -9.58 -3.52
CA VAL A 211 -5.14 -8.42 -3.12
C VAL A 211 -5.76 -8.63 -1.75
N SER A 212 -6.37 -9.80 -1.51
CA SER A 212 -6.92 -10.15 -0.20
C SER A 212 -5.86 -10.05 0.90
N ARG A 213 -4.66 -10.60 0.68
CA ARG A 213 -3.54 -10.52 1.64
C ARG A 213 -3.06 -9.10 1.91
N TYR A 214 -2.89 -8.28 0.85
CA TYR A 214 -2.45 -6.90 1.02
C TYR A 214 -3.46 -6.07 1.83
N PHE A 215 -4.75 -6.24 1.57
CA PHE A 215 -5.78 -5.46 2.27
C PHE A 215 -6.18 -6.05 3.63
N PHE A 216 -6.14 -7.38 3.82
CA PHE A 216 -6.42 -7.99 5.11
C PHE A 216 -5.21 -7.88 6.03
N ASN A 217 -4.20 -8.71 5.83
CA ASN A 217 -3.02 -8.73 6.68
C ASN A 217 -2.27 -7.39 6.65
N GLY A 218 -2.10 -6.82 5.45
CA GLY A 218 -1.25 -5.64 5.27
C GLY A 218 -1.88 -4.29 5.61
N VAL A 219 -3.21 -4.21 5.77
CA VAL A 219 -3.92 -2.95 6.07
C VAL A 219 -4.91 -3.13 7.19
N HIS A 220 -5.83 -4.09 7.08
CA HIS A 220 -6.85 -4.31 8.11
C HIS A 220 -6.21 -4.71 9.45
N GLU A 221 -5.38 -5.76 9.48
CA GLU A 221 -4.75 -6.23 10.73
C GLU A 221 -3.77 -5.20 11.28
N GLU A 222 -2.89 -4.65 10.44
CA GLU A 222 -1.93 -3.59 10.83
C GLU A 222 -2.62 -2.38 11.50
N LEU A 223 -3.73 -1.91 10.92
CA LEU A 223 -4.51 -0.83 11.52
C LEU A 223 -5.22 -1.31 12.79
N LEU A 224 -5.86 -2.49 12.77
CA LEU A 224 -6.57 -3.05 13.93
C LEU A 224 -5.68 -3.12 15.17
N GLU A 225 -4.47 -3.65 15.02
CA GLU A 225 -3.50 -3.88 16.11
C GLU A 225 -2.84 -2.61 16.63
N ASN A 226 -2.99 -1.48 15.92
CA ASN A 226 -2.33 -0.21 16.25
C ASN A 226 -3.30 0.98 16.37
N LEU A 227 -4.62 0.72 16.33
CA LEU A 227 -5.66 1.74 16.43
C LEU A 227 -5.66 2.46 17.79
N ASP A 228 -5.35 1.72 18.85
CA ASP A 228 -5.21 2.22 20.23
C ASP A 228 -4.10 3.27 20.36
N LYS A 229 -2.98 3.05 19.66
CA LYS A 229 -1.79 3.92 19.59
C LYS A 229 -1.97 5.13 18.67
N ALA A 230 -3.04 5.16 17.86
CA ALA A 230 -3.26 6.25 16.93
C ALA A 230 -3.70 7.54 17.65
N PRO A 231 -3.39 8.74 17.10
CA PRO A 231 -3.90 9.99 17.62
C PRO A 231 -5.44 10.02 17.64
N ASN A 232 -6.06 10.52 18.72
CA ASN A 232 -7.53 10.56 18.85
C ASN A 232 -8.23 11.29 17.67
N LYS A 233 -7.58 12.31 17.09
CA LYS A 233 -8.07 13.01 15.88
C LYS A 233 -8.21 12.08 14.66
N LEU A 234 -7.46 10.98 14.61
CA LEU A 234 -7.37 10.12 13.44
C LEU A 234 -8.03 8.75 13.64
N LYS A 235 -8.33 8.35 14.89
CA LYS A 235 -8.87 7.02 15.23
C LYS A 235 -10.10 6.64 14.41
N GLU A 236 -11.03 7.57 14.25
CA GLU A 236 -12.26 7.34 13.49
C GLU A 236 -11.96 7.10 12.01
N ALA A 237 -11.16 7.96 11.38
CA ALA A 237 -10.76 7.80 9.99
C ALA A 237 -9.98 6.49 9.76
N LEU A 238 -9.05 6.14 10.64
CA LEU A 238 -8.29 4.88 10.56
C LEU A 238 -9.19 3.66 10.76
N THR A 239 -10.21 3.74 11.62
CA THR A 239 -11.21 2.68 11.78
C THR A 239 -12.00 2.48 10.49
N SER A 240 -12.43 3.56 9.85
CA SER A 240 -13.14 3.48 8.57
C SER A 240 -12.27 2.89 7.46
N LEU A 241 -10.98 3.24 7.40
CA LEU A 241 -10.04 2.63 6.43
C LEU A 241 -9.77 1.16 6.71
N LYS A 242 -9.68 0.76 7.98
CA LYS A 242 -9.60 -0.65 8.39
C LYS A 242 -10.80 -1.45 7.89
N ASP A 243 -12.01 -0.90 8.03
CA ASP A 243 -13.25 -1.55 7.58
C ASP A 243 -13.36 -1.58 6.05
N ALA A 244 -12.92 -0.51 5.39
CA ALA A 244 -12.83 -0.43 3.93
C ALA A 244 -11.91 -1.52 3.38
N ALA A 245 -10.73 -1.69 3.98
CA ALA A 245 -9.76 -2.71 3.61
C ALA A 245 -10.31 -4.13 3.81
N ASN A 246 -11.03 -4.39 4.91
CA ASN A 246 -11.72 -5.65 5.13
C ASN A 246 -12.77 -5.94 4.03
N SER A 247 -13.49 -4.91 3.59
CA SER A 247 -14.49 -5.05 2.53
C SER A 247 -13.86 -5.40 1.19
N ILE A 248 -12.74 -4.75 0.82
CA ILE A 248 -11.96 -5.13 -0.38
C ILE A 248 -11.42 -6.55 -0.26
N SER A 249 -10.85 -6.92 0.89
CA SER A 249 -10.34 -8.28 1.08
C SER A 249 -11.44 -9.33 0.95
N THR A 250 -12.61 -9.08 1.55
CA THR A 250 -13.77 -9.99 1.45
C THR A 250 -14.21 -10.14 0.00
N ALA A 251 -14.34 -9.03 -0.73
CA ALA A 251 -14.71 -9.04 -2.14
C ALA A 251 -13.69 -9.82 -2.99
N ALA A 252 -12.40 -9.61 -2.71
CA ALA A 252 -11.31 -10.32 -3.34
C ALA A 252 -11.35 -11.82 -3.05
N GLY A 253 -11.58 -12.22 -1.80
CA GLY A 253 -11.69 -13.61 -1.40
C GLY A 253 -12.87 -14.34 -2.05
N ILE A 254 -14.03 -13.67 -2.21
CA ILE A 254 -15.18 -14.27 -2.91
C ILE A 254 -14.82 -14.57 -4.37
N ILE A 255 -14.17 -13.62 -5.06
CA ILE A 255 -13.73 -13.83 -6.45
C ILE A 255 -12.66 -14.93 -6.49
N GLU A 256 -11.65 -14.88 -5.62
CA GLU A 256 -10.61 -15.90 -5.51
C GLU A 256 -11.24 -17.30 -5.41
N LEU A 257 -12.21 -17.48 -4.50
CA LEU A 257 -12.87 -18.76 -4.25
C LEU A 257 -13.66 -19.30 -5.45
N CYS A 258 -14.12 -18.42 -6.33
CA CYS A 258 -14.81 -18.84 -7.55
C CYS A 258 -13.85 -19.40 -8.63
N PHE A 259 -12.57 -19.06 -8.53
CA PHE A 259 -11.53 -19.52 -9.47
C PHE A 259 -10.43 -20.36 -8.81
N SER A 260 -10.48 -20.57 -7.49
CA SER A 260 -9.70 -21.62 -6.83
C SER A 260 -10.27 -22.95 -7.27
N GLU A 261 -9.47 -23.77 -7.94
CA GLU A 261 -9.89 -25.02 -8.57
C GLU A 261 -10.87 -25.80 -7.70
N GLN A 262 -12.08 -26.03 -8.24
CA GLN A 262 -12.85 -27.21 -7.88
C GLN A 262 -11.98 -28.40 -8.28
N ASN A 263 -11.30 -29.00 -7.29
CA ASN A 263 -10.82 -30.37 -7.43
C ASN A 263 -11.98 -31.30 -7.77
#